data_AF-A0A3D3XD35-F1
#
_entry.id   AF-A0A3D3XD35-F1
#
_cell.length_a   1.000
_cell.length_b   1.000
_cell.length_c   1.000
_cell.angle_alpha   90.00
_cell.angle_beta   90.00
_cell.angle_gamma   90.00
#
_symmetry.space_group_name_H-M   'P 1'
#
loop_
_entity.id
_entity.type
_entity.pdbx_description
1 polymer ?
#
loop_
_entity_poly.entity_id
_entity_poly.type
_entity_poly.pdbx_seq_one_letter_code
_entity_poly.pdbx_strand_id
1 'polypeptide(L)'
;EGHPAAAWFKINDPVLQFDRIQSLVRQGFIVRTRADADTVQARIDDRSQLTKALLSGAQFISTDYPAPRTEWSSYAVRFKGGAVARPNPVSAKNQDLDLDVE
;
A
#
# COMPACT_ATOMS: atom_id res chain seq x y z
N GLU A 1 -8.23 18.90 4.32
CA GLU A 1 -8.39 18.58 2.89
C GLU A 1 -8.61 19.84 2.06
N GLY A 2 -9.56 20.71 2.42
CA GLY A 2 -9.83 21.97 1.69
C GLY A 2 -8.81 23.12 1.83
N HIS A 3 -7.55 22.86 2.24
CA HIS A 3 -6.52 23.90 2.18
C HIS A 3 -5.97 23.95 0.75
N PRO A 4 -5.83 25.13 0.12
CA PRO A 4 -5.42 25.22 -1.30
C PRO A 4 -4.04 24.63 -1.59
N ALA A 5 -3.16 24.55 -0.59
CA ALA A 5 -1.85 23.92 -0.70
C ALA A 5 -1.81 22.43 -0.31
N ALA A 6 -2.96 21.80 -0.01
CA ALA A 6 -2.98 20.37 0.29
C ALA A 6 -2.69 19.56 -0.99
N ALA A 7 -1.69 18.68 -0.93
CA ALA A 7 -1.33 17.80 -2.05
C ALA A 7 -1.05 16.35 -1.61
N TRP A 8 -0.71 16.14 -0.34
CA TRP A 8 -0.25 14.85 0.19
C TRP A 8 -0.84 14.51 1.55
N PHE A 9 -1.19 13.24 1.74
CA PHE A 9 -1.71 12.71 3.01
C PHE A 9 -0.94 11.46 3.47
N LYS A 10 -0.59 11.46 4.76
CA LYS A 10 -0.12 10.26 5.46
C LYS A 10 -1.31 9.58 6.12
N ILE A 11 -1.72 8.44 5.60
CA ILE A 11 -2.80 7.63 6.18
C ILE A 11 -2.25 6.25 6.51
N ASN A 12 -2.11 6.01 7.80
CA ASN A 12 -1.29 4.92 8.32
C ASN A 12 -2.02 3.57 8.40
N ASP A 13 -3.34 3.54 8.29
CA ASP A 13 -4.14 2.32 8.42
C ASP A 13 -4.97 2.11 7.15
N PRO A 14 -4.51 1.28 6.20
CA PRO A 14 -5.23 1.03 4.97
C PRO A 14 -6.40 0.07 5.14
N VAL A 15 -6.53 -0.60 6.29
CA VAL A 15 -7.65 -1.51 6.57
C VAL A 15 -8.85 -0.71 7.05
N LEU A 16 -8.68 0.10 8.10
CA LEU A 16 -9.75 0.92 8.67
C LEU A 16 -10.05 2.18 7.85
N GLN A 17 -9.08 2.73 7.11
CA GLN A 17 -9.25 3.96 6.31
C GLN A 17 -9.22 3.70 4.80
N PHE A 18 -9.52 2.46 4.38
CA PHE A 18 -9.50 2.05 2.97
C PHE A 18 -10.27 3.01 2.05
N ASP A 19 -11.53 3.28 2.38
CA ASP A 19 -12.41 4.13 1.56
C ASP A 19 -11.95 5.59 1.53
N ARG A 20 -11.38 6.07 2.65
CA ARG A 20 -10.82 7.42 2.73
C ARG A 20 -9.61 7.57 1.82
N ILE A 21 -8.71 6.58 1.82
CA ILE A 21 -7.54 6.57 0.93
C ILE A 21 -8.01 6.58 -0.52
N GLN A 22 -8.93 5.69 -0.90
CA GLN A 22 -9.44 5.66 -2.27
C GLN A 22 -10.11 6.98 -2.67
N SER A 23 -10.89 7.60 -1.79
CA SER A 23 -11.52 8.90 -2.03
C SER A 23 -10.49 9.99 -2.30
N LEU A 24 -9.43 10.08 -1.49
CA LEU A 24 -8.36 11.06 -1.68
C LEU A 24 -7.60 10.84 -2.99
N VAL A 25 -7.34 9.59 -3.34
CA VAL A 25 -6.69 9.23 -4.62
C VAL A 25 -7.55 9.64 -5.80
N ARG A 26 -8.87 9.41 -5.76
CA ARG A 26 -9.82 9.86 -6.81
C ARG A 26 -9.88 11.38 -6.94
N GLN A 27 -9.69 12.10 -5.84
CA GLN A 27 -9.62 13.57 -5.82
C GLN A 27 -8.27 14.12 -6.35
N GLY A 28 -7.31 13.25 -6.67
CA GLY A 28 -6.01 13.66 -7.22
C GLY A 28 -4.94 13.93 -6.16
N PHE A 29 -5.20 13.64 -4.89
CA PHE A 29 -4.18 13.73 -3.85
C PHE A 29 -3.22 12.54 -3.92
N ILE A 30 -1.99 12.78 -3.44
CA ILE A 30 -1.00 11.72 -3.21
C ILE A 30 -1.20 11.17 -1.79
N VAL A 31 -1.30 9.86 -1.64
CA VAL A 31 -1.43 9.21 -0.34
C VAL A 31 -0.27 8.26 -0.10
N ARG A 32 0.32 8.34 1.09
CA ARG A 32 1.24 7.33 1.63
C ARG A 32 0.53 6.52 2.70
N THR A 33 0.64 5.19 2.62
CA THR A 33 0.19 4.25 3.66
C THR A 33 1.28 3.24 4.03
N ARG A 34 0.94 2.24 4.85
CA ARG A 34 1.86 1.20 5.36
C ARG A 34 1.39 -0.18 4.92
N ALA A 35 2.33 -1.09 4.64
CA ALA A 35 2.05 -2.49 4.40
C ALA A 35 2.00 -3.32 5.70
N ASP A 36 2.68 -2.84 6.74
CA ASP A 36 2.91 -3.51 8.01
C ASP A 36 3.06 -2.50 9.16
N ALA A 37 2.86 -2.99 10.39
CA ALA A 37 3.04 -2.22 11.61
C ALA A 37 3.45 -3.12 12.78
N ASP A 38 4.30 -2.57 13.67
CA ASP A 38 4.66 -3.17 14.97
C ASP A 38 5.18 -4.62 14.86
N THR A 39 5.79 -4.97 13.71
CA THR A 39 6.32 -6.28 13.37
C THR A 39 5.31 -7.43 13.27
N VAL A 40 4.01 -7.16 13.45
CA VAL A 40 2.98 -8.20 13.56
C VAL A 40 2.90 -9.02 12.28
N GLN A 41 2.71 -8.37 11.13
CA GLN A 41 2.51 -9.03 9.84
C GLN A 41 3.67 -9.97 9.49
N ALA A 42 4.91 -9.53 9.72
CA ALA A 42 6.09 -10.33 9.42
C ALA A 42 6.25 -11.56 10.34
N ARG A 43 5.73 -11.51 11.58
CA ARG A 43 5.81 -12.65 12.51
C ARG A 43 4.82 -13.75 12.21
N ILE A 44 3.69 -13.41 11.59
CA ILE A 44 2.61 -14.36 11.29
C ILE A 44 2.36 -14.55 9.79
N ASP A 45 3.22 -13.98 8.95
CA ASP A 45 3.10 -13.93 7.48
C ASP A 45 1.73 -13.41 6.98
N ASP A 46 1.17 -12.41 7.68
CA ASP A 46 -0.13 -11.83 7.31
C ASP A 46 0.03 -10.69 6.29
N ARG A 47 -0.44 -10.95 5.07
CA ARG A 47 -0.42 -9.99 3.95
C ARG A 47 -1.73 -9.20 3.79
N SER A 48 -2.66 -9.28 4.76
CA SER A 48 -3.96 -8.59 4.70
C SER A 48 -3.81 -7.07 4.59
N GLN A 49 -2.92 -6.48 5.41
CA GLN A 49 -2.67 -5.03 5.41
C GLN A 49 -1.96 -4.57 4.13
N LEU A 50 -0.97 -5.32 3.64
CA LEU A 50 -0.33 -5.09 2.34
C LEU A 50 -1.36 -5.12 1.20
N THR A 51 -2.22 -6.13 1.18
CA THR A 51 -3.29 -6.26 0.18
C THR A 51 -4.20 -5.04 0.19
N LYS A 52 -4.64 -4.61 1.38
CA LYS A 52 -5.45 -3.39 1.54
C LYS A 52 -4.70 -2.13 1.11
N ALA A 53 -3.41 -2.01 1.42
CA ALA A 53 -2.58 -0.89 1.00
C ALA A 53 -2.53 -0.78 -0.53
N LEU A 54 -2.28 -1.88 -1.23
CA LEU A 54 -2.23 -1.94 -2.69
C LEU A 54 -3.58 -1.59 -3.32
N LEU A 55 -4.65 -2.24 -2.88
CA LEU A 55 -6.01 -2.03 -3.41
C LEU A 55 -6.59 -0.64 -3.07
N SER A 56 -6.06 0.03 -2.05
CA SER A 56 -6.49 1.39 -1.69
C SER A 56 -6.07 2.44 -2.71
N GLY A 57 -5.12 2.12 -3.59
CA GLY A 57 -4.57 3.08 -4.55
C GLY A 57 -3.62 4.11 -3.94
N ALA A 58 -3.18 3.96 -2.69
CA ALA A 58 -2.09 4.77 -2.16
C ALA A 58 -0.85 4.64 -3.07
N GLN A 59 -0.27 5.76 -3.48
CA GLN A 59 0.86 5.79 -4.41
C GLN A 59 2.18 5.42 -3.73
N PHE A 60 2.27 5.60 -2.42
CA PHE A 60 3.43 5.19 -1.62
C PHE A 60 3.00 4.23 -0.52
N ILE A 61 3.63 3.06 -0.49
CA ILE A 61 3.44 2.05 0.55
C ILE A 61 4.80 1.84 1.20
N SER A 62 4.90 2.15 2.49
CA SER A 62 6.13 1.87 3.25
C SER A 62 6.04 0.52 3.95
N THR A 63 7.20 -0.09 4.13
CA THR A 63 7.38 -1.38 4.80
C THR A 63 8.70 -1.36 5.58
N ASP A 64 8.72 -2.03 6.73
CA ASP A 64 9.97 -2.35 7.44
C ASP A 64 10.62 -3.65 6.91
N TYR A 65 9.99 -4.31 5.94
CA TYR A 65 10.36 -5.63 5.41
C TYR A 65 10.55 -5.65 3.88
N PRO A 66 11.50 -4.86 3.33
CA PRO A 66 11.86 -4.97 1.91
C PRO A 66 12.54 -6.32 1.58
N ALA A 67 13.05 -7.00 2.60
CA ALA A 67 13.55 -8.37 2.57
C ALA A 67 13.00 -9.13 3.79
N PRO A 68 12.80 -10.46 3.68
CA PRO A 68 12.24 -11.23 4.77
C PRO A 68 13.22 -11.37 5.94
N ARG A 69 12.68 -11.41 7.15
CA ARG A 69 13.39 -11.93 8.33
C ARG A 69 13.09 -13.41 8.43
N THR A 70 14.00 -14.22 7.89
CA THR A 70 13.80 -15.67 7.76
C THR A 70 13.68 -16.39 9.10
N GLU A 71 14.10 -15.77 10.19
CA GLU A 71 13.84 -16.25 11.56
C GLU A 71 12.35 -16.23 11.95
N TRP A 72 11.50 -15.49 11.22
CA TRP A 72 10.07 -15.35 11.49
C TRP A 72 9.21 -15.92 10.38
N SER A 73 9.39 -15.44 9.14
CA SER A 73 8.61 -15.89 7.99
C SER A 73 9.26 -15.46 6.67
N SER A 74 8.60 -15.81 5.56
CA SER A 74 8.91 -15.31 4.22
C SER A 74 8.29 -13.95 3.90
N TYR A 75 7.65 -13.28 4.85
CA TYR A 75 7.02 -11.98 4.63
C TYR A 75 8.03 -10.96 4.11
N ALA A 76 7.76 -10.44 2.92
CA ALA A 76 8.48 -9.33 2.34
C ALA A 76 7.53 -8.51 1.47
N VAL A 77 7.82 -7.22 1.33
CA VAL A 77 7.02 -6.31 0.51
C VAL A 77 7.86 -5.85 -0.66
N ARG A 78 7.58 -6.44 -1.83
CA ARG A 78 8.24 -6.15 -3.09
C ARG A 78 7.31 -6.46 -4.25
N PHE A 79 7.44 -5.71 -5.34
CA PHE A 79 6.74 -6.06 -6.57
C PHE A 79 7.44 -7.22 -7.27
N LYS A 80 6.63 -7.99 -7.98
CA LYS A 80 7.08 -9.14 -8.76
C LYS A 80 8.13 -8.74 -9.80
N GLY A 81 9.15 -9.58 -9.97
CA GLY A 81 10.20 -9.38 -10.97
C GLY A 81 11.08 -8.14 -10.72
N GLY A 82 11.11 -7.61 -9.49
CA GLY A 82 11.91 -6.44 -9.15
C GLY A 82 11.37 -5.12 -9.70
N ALA A 83 10.08 -5.07 -10.04
CA ALA A 83 9.45 -3.82 -10.45
C ALA A 83 9.51 -2.78 -9.32
N VAL A 84 9.57 -1.51 -9.69
CA VAL A 84 9.62 -0.37 -8.74
C VAL A 84 8.30 0.42 -8.70
N ALA A 85 7.39 0.13 -9.63
CA ALA A 85 6.08 0.75 -9.73
C ALA A 85 5.12 -0.18 -10.48
N ARG A 86 3.82 0.03 -10.25
CA ARG A 86 2.71 -0.61 -10.95
C ARG A 86 1.62 0.42 -11.28
N PRO A 87 0.74 0.16 -12.26
CA PRO A 87 -0.44 0.97 -12.46
C PRO A 87 -1.31 1.04 -11.19
N ASN A 88 -1.89 2.20 -10.94
CA ASN A 88 -2.71 2.45 -9.76
C ASN A 88 -4.13 1.88 -9.96
N PRO A 89 -4.63 1.00 -9.07
CA PRO A 89 -5.95 0.36 -9.26
C PRO A 89 -7.15 1.31 -9.12
N VAL A 90 -6.93 2.55 -8.66
CA VAL A 90 -7.98 3.56 -8.48
C VAL A 90 -7.92 4.65 -9.56
N SER A 91 -6.73 5.11 -9.92
CA SER A 91 -6.55 6.24 -10.86
C SER A 91 -6.12 5.86 -12.28
N ALA A 92 -5.67 4.62 -12.53
CA ALA A 92 -5.38 4.15 -13.88
C ALA A 92 -6.67 3.71 -14.60
N LYS A 93 -6.73 3.91 -15.92
CA LYS A 93 -7.85 3.47 -16.76
C LYS A 93 -7.60 2.03 -17.26
N ASN A 94 -8.65 1.21 -17.32
CA ASN A 94 -8.69 -0.13 -17.94
C ASN A 94 -7.64 -1.13 -17.42
N GLN A 95 -7.83 -1.72 -16.23
CA GLN A 95 -6.90 -2.71 -15.67
C GLN A 95 -7.64 -3.89 -15.03
N ASP A 96 -7.12 -5.10 -15.26
CA ASP A 96 -7.39 -6.28 -14.44
C ASP A 96 -6.63 -6.15 -13.11
N LEU A 97 -7.30 -6.45 -12.00
CA LEU A 97 -6.75 -6.30 -10.66
C LEU A 97 -5.80 -7.48 -10.33
N ASP A 98 -4.57 -7.45 -10.80
CA ASP A 98 -3.47 -8.24 -10.21
C ASP A 98 -2.81 -7.42 -9.07
N LEU A 99 -2.40 -8.08 -7.98
CA LEU A 99 -1.68 -7.43 -6.90
C LEU A 99 -0.19 -7.22 -7.23
N ASP A 100 0.36 -7.96 -8.20
CA ASP A 100 1.74 -7.85 -8.69
C ASP A 100 2.81 -7.93 -7.57
N VAL A 101 2.54 -8.66 -6.48
CA VAL A 101 3.46 -8.80 -5.33
C VAL A 101 3.96 -10.23 -5.15
N GLU A 102 5.21 -10.35 -4.67
CA GLU A 102 5.87 -11.61 -4.27
C GLU A 102 5.80 -11.84 -2.76
#